data_AF-A0A958K1R9-F1
#
_entry.id   AF-A0A958K1R9-F1
#
_cell.length_a   1.000
_cell.length_b   1.000
_cell.length_c   1.000
_cell.angle_alpha   90.00
_cell.angle_beta   90.00
_cell.angle_gamma   90.00
#
_symmetry.space_group_name_H-M   'P 1'
#
loop_
_entity.id
_entity.type
_entity.pdbx_description
1 polymer ?
#
loop_
_entity_poly.entity_id
_entity_poly.type
_entity_poly.pdbx_seq_one_letter_code
_entity_poly.pdbx_strand_id
1 'polypeptide(L)'
;MINYLEPKNNTPRLSLEKFDAHKGHMQDWIREMIQHDKSKGIESIQRSNDFFMDRKETYARLEGLGLPTVPHACTSLTDFLKRPKQYLADFKGLQVRLVVEPNTRKEELPTVRLTNPQKEQIGVKLRETIPNEARAHYSVLIKEFIPFAYQATIMVNKDQSIDLEATSPTSKSIQLNGEPEYQVRRDPMLFTYRYNFEDPALRQLLYRTILKVPHVGSGRERIFTPGYYELIIAKRSEDTPFQVFFDDYRTGKGFSR
;
A
#
# COMPACT_ATOMS: atom_id res chain seq x y z
N MET A 1 -40.49 -43.73 17.31
CA MET A 1 -40.43 -42.35 17.82
C MET A 1 -38.98 -42.01 18.06
N ILE A 2 -38.39 -41.16 17.21
CA ILE A 2 -37.01 -40.68 17.34
C ILE A 2 -37.10 -39.15 17.47
N ASN A 3 -36.72 -38.64 18.64
CA ASN A 3 -36.64 -37.21 18.92
C ASN A 3 -35.35 -36.65 18.31
N TYR A 4 -35.47 -35.71 17.38
CA TYR A 4 -34.36 -34.89 16.93
C TYR A 4 -34.20 -33.71 17.89
N LEU A 5 -33.05 -33.63 18.55
CA LEU A 5 -32.61 -32.45 19.29
C LEU A 5 -31.98 -31.46 18.31
N GLU A 6 -32.53 -30.26 18.23
CA GLU A 6 -31.93 -29.14 17.50
C GLU A 6 -30.64 -28.66 18.18
N PRO A 7 -29.58 -28.33 17.43
CA PRO A 7 -28.41 -27.68 17.99
C PRO A 7 -28.70 -26.20 18.28
N LYS A 8 -28.53 -25.80 19.55
CA LYS A 8 -28.57 -24.41 20.01
C LYS A 8 -27.41 -23.62 19.39
N ASN A 9 -27.70 -22.81 18.37
CA ASN A 9 -26.81 -21.78 17.87
C ASN A 9 -26.73 -20.62 18.86
N ASN A 10 -25.76 -20.66 19.78
CA ASN A 10 -25.33 -19.52 20.58
C ASN A 10 -24.26 -18.71 19.83
N THR A 11 -24.63 -18.16 18.67
CA THR A 11 -23.81 -17.10 18.03
C THR A 11 -24.33 -15.76 18.55
N PRO A 12 -23.51 -14.92 19.19
CA PRO A 12 -23.97 -13.62 19.66
C PRO A 12 -24.45 -12.78 18.47
N ARG A 13 -25.76 -12.49 18.45
CA ARG A 13 -26.36 -11.48 17.58
C ARG A 13 -25.79 -10.13 17.99
N LEU A 14 -24.75 -9.67 17.29
CA LEU A 14 -24.38 -8.26 17.31
C LEU A 14 -25.53 -7.48 16.69
N SER A 15 -26.18 -6.68 17.54
CA SER A 15 -27.24 -5.75 17.19
C SER A 15 -26.76 -4.81 16.09
N LEU A 16 -27.50 -4.79 14.98
CA LEU A 16 -27.48 -3.74 13.97
C LEU A 16 -28.01 -2.45 14.61
N GLU A 17 -27.15 -1.71 15.32
CA GLU A 17 -27.46 -0.36 15.74
C GLU A 17 -26.50 0.62 15.07
N LYS A 18 -27.10 1.45 14.19
CA LYS A 18 -26.61 2.70 13.60
C LYS A 18 -25.34 2.59 12.74
N PHE A 19 -25.54 2.07 11.54
CA PHE A 19 -24.62 2.27 10.41
C PHE A 19 -24.73 3.70 9.89
N ASP A 20 -23.80 4.58 10.31
CA ASP A 20 -23.46 5.72 9.48
C ASP A 20 -22.67 5.20 8.27
N ALA A 21 -23.34 5.14 7.13
CA ALA A 21 -22.75 4.81 5.84
C ALA A 21 -21.84 5.94 5.38
N HIS A 22 -20.58 5.94 5.82
CA HIS A 22 -19.53 6.69 5.14
C HIS A 22 -19.23 6.02 3.79
N LYS A 23 -19.95 6.47 2.74
CA LYS A 23 -19.58 6.27 1.34
C LYS A 23 -18.43 7.23 1.01
N GLY A 24 -17.23 6.97 1.53
CA GLY A 24 -16.08 7.79 1.19
C GLY A 24 -15.64 7.52 -0.25
N HIS A 25 -15.63 8.54 -1.12
CA HIS A 25 -14.84 8.51 -2.33
C HIS A 25 -13.34 8.44 -1.96
N MET A 26 -12.45 8.01 -2.88
CA MET A 26 -11.00 7.99 -2.58
C MET A 26 -10.52 9.36 -2.09
N GLN A 27 -11.09 10.43 -2.62
CA GLN A 27 -10.86 11.81 -2.19
C GLN A 27 -11.34 12.09 -0.76
N ASP A 28 -12.47 11.51 -0.32
CA ASP A 28 -12.95 11.66 1.06
C ASP A 28 -12.06 10.88 2.03
N TRP A 29 -11.59 9.70 1.62
CA TRP A 29 -10.55 8.97 2.35
C TRP A 29 -9.27 9.78 2.48
N ILE A 30 -8.80 10.39 1.38
CA ILE A 30 -7.62 11.26 1.39
C ILE A 30 -7.89 12.54 2.20
N ARG A 31 -9.09 13.13 2.13
CA ARG A 31 -9.47 14.32 2.90
C ARG A 31 -9.60 14.01 4.38
N GLU A 32 -10.16 12.88 4.77
CA GLU A 32 -10.23 12.42 6.16
C GLU A 32 -8.85 12.10 6.69
N MET A 33 -7.99 11.47 5.87
CA MET A 33 -6.57 11.36 6.15
C MET A 33 -5.93 12.73 6.39
N ILE A 34 -6.27 13.76 5.59
CA ILE A 34 -5.75 15.13 5.73
C ILE A 34 -6.43 15.91 6.90
N GLN A 35 -7.70 15.66 7.23
CA GLN A 35 -8.45 16.40 8.24
C GLN A 35 -8.17 15.88 9.65
N HIS A 36 -7.96 14.57 9.80
CA HIS A 36 -7.39 14.01 11.03
C HIS A 36 -6.03 14.69 11.34
N ASP A 37 -5.21 14.97 10.32
CA ASP A 37 -3.95 15.72 10.45
C ASP A 37 -4.18 17.16 10.94
N LYS A 38 -5.18 17.87 10.40
CA LYS A 38 -5.52 19.25 10.79
C LYS A 38 -6.08 19.38 12.21
N SER A 39 -6.90 18.43 12.67
CA SER A 39 -7.51 18.46 14.00
C SER A 39 -6.49 18.36 15.17
N LYS A 40 -5.26 17.94 14.86
CA LYS A 40 -4.11 17.94 15.77
C LYS A 40 -3.23 19.20 15.67
N GLY A 41 -3.69 20.25 14.97
CA GLY A 41 -2.97 21.53 14.84
C GLY A 41 -1.82 21.51 13.84
N ILE A 42 -1.89 20.70 12.78
CA ILE A 42 -0.85 20.60 11.75
C ILE A 42 -1.33 21.35 10.50
N GLU A 43 -0.89 22.60 10.32
CA GLU A 43 -1.24 23.46 9.18
C GLU A 43 -0.39 23.24 7.91
N SER A 44 0.53 22.28 7.90
CA SER A 44 1.27 21.89 6.69
C SER A 44 0.86 20.50 6.23
N ILE A 45 0.90 20.28 4.91
CA ILE A 45 0.73 18.97 4.24
C ILE A 45 1.96 18.11 4.56
N GLN A 46 2.09 17.72 5.83
CA GLN A 46 3.09 16.84 6.39
C GLN A 46 2.36 15.82 7.26
N ARG A 47 1.49 15.02 6.60
CA ARG A 47 1.06 13.63 6.89
C ARG A 47 1.09 13.25 8.40
N SER A 48 0.01 12.92 9.10
CA SER A 48 0.07 12.64 10.56
C SER A 48 1.10 11.57 11.03
N ASN A 49 1.48 11.72 12.30
CA ASN A 49 2.32 10.80 13.09
C ASN A 49 1.68 9.44 13.42
N ASP A 50 0.37 9.24 13.20
CA ASP A 50 -0.30 7.95 13.45
C ASP A 50 -0.30 7.03 12.21
N PHE A 51 0.18 7.54 11.07
CA PHE A 51 0.11 6.87 9.76
C PHE A 51 1.46 6.36 9.24
N PHE A 52 2.57 6.68 9.90
CA PHE A 52 3.84 5.98 9.64
C PHE A 52 3.90 4.74 10.49
N MET A 53 3.38 3.64 9.95
CA MET A 53 3.92 2.36 10.37
C MET A 53 5.39 2.30 10.01
N ASP A 54 6.20 1.72 10.89
CA ASP A 54 7.54 1.28 10.53
C ASP A 54 7.45 0.48 9.23
N ARG A 55 8.30 0.77 8.24
CA ARG A 55 8.32 0.03 6.97
C ARG A 55 8.45 -1.48 7.20
N LYS A 56 9.18 -1.87 8.24
CA LYS A 56 9.24 -3.28 8.67
C LYS A 56 7.86 -3.83 9.04
N GLU A 57 7.07 -3.06 9.77
CA GLU A 57 5.70 -3.44 10.12
C GLU A 57 4.78 -3.45 8.89
N THR A 58 4.92 -2.48 7.98
CA THR A 58 4.14 -2.45 6.72
C THR A 58 4.36 -3.73 5.92
N TYR A 59 5.61 -4.08 5.65
CA TYR A 59 5.91 -5.28 4.87
C TYR A 59 5.54 -6.57 5.62
N ALA A 60 5.75 -6.63 6.94
CA ALA A 60 5.28 -7.77 7.73
C ALA A 60 3.75 -7.97 7.66
N ARG A 61 2.97 -6.89 7.59
CA ARG A 61 1.50 -6.99 7.37
C ARG A 61 1.17 -7.46 5.96
N LEU A 62 1.85 -6.96 4.93
CA LEU A 62 1.68 -7.42 3.55
C LEU A 62 1.96 -8.93 3.43
N GLU A 63 3.07 -9.38 4.01
CA GLU A 63 3.45 -10.80 4.05
C GLU A 63 2.45 -11.64 4.84
N GLY A 64 1.98 -11.15 5.99
CA GLY A 64 0.95 -11.80 6.80
C GLY A 64 -0.40 -11.96 6.08
N LEU A 65 -0.69 -11.12 5.08
CA LEU A 65 -1.85 -11.22 4.20
C LEU A 65 -1.60 -12.06 2.94
N GLY A 66 -0.38 -12.57 2.74
CA GLY A 66 0.01 -13.28 1.53
C GLY A 66 0.00 -12.40 0.28
N LEU A 67 0.13 -11.08 0.45
CA LEU A 67 0.19 -10.14 -0.67
C LEU A 67 1.56 -10.22 -1.34
N PRO A 68 1.62 -10.31 -2.69
CA PRO A 68 2.89 -10.36 -3.40
C PRO A 68 3.62 -9.01 -3.23
N THR A 69 4.86 -9.06 -2.75
CA THR A 69 5.74 -7.89 -2.63
C THR A 69 6.99 -8.11 -3.49
N VAL A 70 7.71 -7.03 -3.79
CA VAL A 70 9.08 -7.16 -4.28
C VAL A 70 10.00 -7.69 -3.17
N PRO A 71 11.13 -8.35 -3.51
CA PRO A 71 12.22 -8.57 -2.57
C PRO A 71 12.57 -7.25 -1.89
N HIS A 72 12.66 -7.27 -0.56
CA HIS A 72 12.92 -6.10 0.25
C HIS A 72 13.65 -6.48 1.54
N ALA A 73 14.27 -5.49 2.18
CA ALA A 73 14.91 -5.60 3.47
C ALA A 73 14.77 -4.27 4.23
N CYS A 74 14.42 -4.35 5.52
CA CYS A 74 14.28 -3.20 6.41
C CYS A 74 15.31 -3.30 7.54
N THR A 75 16.05 -2.23 7.79
CA THR A 75 17.03 -2.15 8.90
C THR A 75 17.23 -0.71 9.37
N SER A 76 17.95 -0.50 10.47
CA SER A 76 18.35 0.86 10.88
C SER A 76 19.49 1.37 9.99
N LEU A 77 19.58 2.68 9.79
CA LEU A 77 20.68 3.28 9.02
C LEU A 77 22.04 3.01 9.67
N THR A 78 22.10 3.03 11.00
CA THR A 78 23.32 2.74 11.76
C THR A 78 23.82 1.32 11.53
N ASP A 79 22.93 0.32 11.49
CA ASP A 79 23.35 -1.06 11.22
C ASP A 79 23.69 -1.28 9.74
N PHE A 80 22.91 -0.68 8.83
CA PHE A 80 23.20 -0.70 7.41
C PHE A 80 24.60 -0.16 7.09
N LEU A 81 24.98 1.00 7.66
CA LEU A 81 26.27 1.64 7.41
C LEU A 81 27.47 0.86 7.96
N LYS A 82 27.26 -0.01 8.95
CA LYS A 82 28.29 -0.93 9.46
C LYS A 82 28.50 -2.12 8.52
N ARG A 83 27.43 -2.63 7.92
CA ARG A 83 27.44 -3.89 7.15
C ARG A 83 26.65 -3.81 5.85
N PRO A 84 26.94 -2.85 4.94
CA PRO A 84 26.10 -2.64 3.75
C PRO A 84 26.10 -3.83 2.81
N LYS A 85 27.25 -4.53 2.68
CA LYS A 85 27.38 -5.72 1.82
C LYS A 85 26.44 -6.85 2.23
N GLN A 86 26.20 -7.02 3.54
CA GLN A 86 25.30 -8.06 4.05
C GLN A 86 23.86 -7.83 3.56
N TYR A 87 23.38 -6.60 3.71
CA TYR A 87 22.02 -6.22 3.30
C TYR A 87 21.81 -6.19 1.77
N LEU A 88 22.87 -5.98 1.00
CA LEU A 88 22.81 -5.92 -0.46
C LEU A 88 23.07 -7.28 -1.12
N ALA A 89 23.44 -8.31 -0.34
CA ALA A 89 23.74 -9.64 -0.85
C ALA A 89 22.52 -10.30 -1.52
N ASP A 90 21.36 -10.18 -0.88
CA ASP A 90 20.09 -10.75 -1.36
C ASP A 90 19.58 -10.08 -2.66
N PHE A 91 20.17 -8.93 -3.03
CA PHE A 91 19.83 -8.18 -4.22
C PHE A 91 20.89 -8.32 -5.33
N LYS A 92 21.78 -9.32 -5.25
CA LYS A 92 22.81 -9.54 -6.27
C LYS A 92 22.17 -9.77 -7.65
N GLY A 93 22.58 -8.99 -8.64
CA GLY A 93 22.01 -9.02 -10.00
C GLY A 93 20.71 -8.23 -10.19
N LEU A 94 20.14 -7.66 -9.13
CA LEU A 94 18.95 -6.82 -9.19
C LEU A 94 19.29 -5.33 -9.15
N GLN A 95 18.50 -4.53 -9.85
CA GLN A 95 18.44 -3.09 -9.62
C GLN A 95 17.74 -2.84 -8.28
N VAL A 96 18.20 -1.84 -7.53
CA VAL A 96 17.68 -1.57 -6.18
C VAL A 96 17.22 -0.13 -6.03
N ARG A 97 16.19 0.07 -5.20
CA ARG A 97 15.78 1.37 -4.70
C ARG A 97 16.00 1.39 -3.19
N LEU A 98 16.69 2.41 -2.71
CA LEU A 98 16.83 2.67 -1.29
C LEU A 98 15.95 3.87 -0.91
N VAL A 99 15.20 3.69 0.17
CA VAL A 99 14.41 4.73 0.80
C VAL A 99 14.88 4.81 2.25
N VAL A 100 15.45 5.95 2.61
CA VAL A 100 15.97 6.22 3.95
C VAL A 100 15.08 7.28 4.57
N GLU A 101 14.26 6.84 5.52
CA GLU A 101 13.19 7.64 6.13
C GLU A 101 13.47 7.81 7.63
N PRO A 102 13.19 9.00 8.20
CA PRO A 102 13.34 9.20 9.63
C PRO A 102 12.31 8.36 10.40
N ASN A 103 12.75 7.75 11.50
CA ASN A 103 11.95 6.95 12.43
C ASN A 103 11.03 7.81 13.29
N THR A 104 11.28 9.12 13.34
CA THR A 104 10.48 10.09 14.10
C THR A 104 10.36 11.39 13.31
N ARG A 105 9.19 12.02 13.31
CA ARG A 105 9.01 13.36 12.69
C ARG A 105 9.29 14.53 13.62
N LYS A 106 9.76 14.28 14.84
CA LYS A 106 10.09 15.34 15.81
C LYS A 106 11.24 16.23 15.33
N GLU A 107 11.98 15.76 14.34
CA GLU A 107 13.12 16.44 13.76
C GLU A 107 12.80 16.65 12.27
N GLU A 108 13.11 17.83 11.72
CA GLU A 108 12.93 18.20 10.30
C GLU A 108 13.88 17.42 9.37
N LEU A 109 13.93 16.10 9.55
CA LEU A 109 14.86 15.21 8.91
C LEU A 109 14.35 14.84 7.51
N PRO A 110 15.15 15.06 6.45
CA PRO A 110 14.74 14.78 5.08
C PRO A 110 14.67 13.27 4.83
N THR A 111 13.76 12.86 3.95
CA THR A 111 13.79 11.51 3.36
C THR A 111 14.78 11.46 2.20
N VAL A 112 15.69 10.49 2.22
CA VAL A 112 16.66 10.28 1.12
C VAL A 112 16.19 9.12 0.26
N ARG A 113 16.16 9.31 -1.06
CA ARG A 113 15.78 8.27 -2.03
C ARG A 113 16.86 8.10 -3.06
N LEU A 114 17.34 6.87 -3.21
CA LEU A 114 18.33 6.49 -4.21
C LEU A 114 17.73 5.43 -5.12
N THR A 115 17.63 5.73 -6.42
CA THR A 115 17.12 4.79 -7.42
C THR A 115 18.29 4.24 -8.22
N ASN A 116 18.42 2.91 -8.26
CA ASN A 116 19.51 2.17 -8.90
C ASN A 116 20.92 2.73 -8.61
N PRO A 117 21.28 3.00 -7.33
CA PRO A 117 22.62 3.49 -7.01
C PRO A 117 23.68 2.40 -7.22
N GLN A 118 24.90 2.81 -7.60
CA GLN A 118 26.07 1.94 -7.51
C GLN A 118 26.27 1.49 -6.07
N LYS A 119 26.26 0.17 -5.84
CA LYS A 119 26.15 -0.44 -4.51
C LYS A 119 27.32 -0.06 -3.59
N GLU A 120 28.50 0.10 -4.17
CA GLU A 120 29.74 0.47 -3.49
C GLU A 120 29.70 1.92 -2.97
N GLN A 121 28.92 2.78 -3.63
CA GLN A 121 28.83 4.21 -3.29
C GLN A 121 27.69 4.54 -2.31
N ILE A 122 26.76 3.62 -2.07
CA ILE A 122 25.58 3.89 -1.22
C ILE A 122 26.01 4.38 0.16
N GLY A 123 26.95 3.68 0.81
CA GLY A 123 27.40 4.03 2.16
C GLY A 123 28.06 5.41 2.23
N VAL A 124 28.78 5.80 1.18
CA VAL A 124 29.41 7.13 1.08
C VAL A 124 28.33 8.21 0.94
N LYS A 125 27.42 8.05 -0.03
CA LYS A 125 26.32 9.00 -0.28
C LYS A 125 25.46 9.23 0.96
N LEU A 126 25.12 8.16 1.68
CA LEU A 126 24.31 8.28 2.91
C LEU A 126 25.06 8.99 4.04
N ARG A 127 26.38 8.79 4.15
CA ARG A 127 27.19 9.49 5.16
C ARG A 127 27.36 10.99 4.85
N GLU A 128 27.42 11.35 3.57
CA GLU A 128 27.48 12.74 3.11
C GLU A 128 26.14 13.46 3.25
N THR A 129 25.02 12.74 3.06
CA THR A 129 23.68 13.33 3.10
C THR A 129 23.12 13.44 4.52
N ILE A 130 23.45 12.49 5.40
CA ILE A 130 22.86 12.39 6.74
C ILE A 130 23.97 12.59 7.81
N PRO A 131 23.90 13.69 8.59
CA PRO A 131 24.84 13.97 9.69
C PRO A 131 24.91 12.83 10.69
N ASN A 132 26.07 12.63 11.32
CA ASN A 132 26.32 11.44 12.13
C ASN A 132 25.36 11.31 13.32
N GLU A 133 25.07 12.44 13.97
CA GLU A 133 24.13 12.63 15.06
C GLU A 133 22.70 12.22 14.70
N ALA A 134 22.28 12.42 13.45
CA ALA A 134 20.93 12.10 12.99
C ALA A 134 20.77 10.61 12.62
N ARG A 135 21.85 9.86 12.37
CA ARG A 135 21.78 8.51 11.78
C ARG A 135 21.05 7.48 12.64
N ALA A 136 20.98 7.67 13.96
CA ALA A 136 20.22 6.81 14.85
C ALA A 136 18.70 6.92 14.62
N HIS A 137 18.25 8.04 14.06
CA HIS A 137 16.86 8.37 13.83
C HIS A 137 16.37 7.97 12.44
N TYR A 138 17.10 7.13 11.70
CA TYR A 138 16.73 6.69 10.36
C TYR A 138 16.58 5.18 10.24
N SER A 139 15.62 4.77 9.41
CA SER A 139 15.50 3.41 8.87
C SER A 139 15.85 3.42 7.39
N VAL A 140 16.29 2.26 6.91
CA VAL A 140 16.63 2.00 5.52
C VAL A 140 15.71 0.88 5.04
N LEU A 141 14.90 1.20 4.05
CA LEU A 141 14.21 0.22 3.21
C LEU A 141 15.03 0.04 1.93
N ILE A 142 15.48 -1.18 1.70
CA ILE A 142 16.08 -1.63 0.45
C ILE A 142 15.03 -2.47 -0.25
N LYS A 143 14.73 -2.16 -1.52
CA LYS A 143 13.83 -3.00 -2.30
C LYS A 143 14.31 -3.15 -3.73
N GLU A 144 13.90 -4.23 -4.38
CA GLU A 144 14.09 -4.37 -5.81
C GLU A 144 13.45 -3.17 -6.54
N PHE A 145 14.17 -2.60 -7.50
CA PHE A 145 13.64 -1.61 -8.40
C PHE A 145 13.20 -2.29 -9.69
N ILE A 146 11.90 -2.23 -9.96
CA ILE A 146 11.30 -2.68 -11.21
C ILE A 146 10.59 -1.46 -11.83
N PRO A 147 10.91 -1.08 -13.08
CA PRO A 147 10.11 -0.09 -13.80
C PRO A 147 8.66 -0.55 -13.86
N PHE A 148 7.76 0.25 -13.27
CA PHE A 148 6.34 -0.05 -13.28
C PHE A 148 5.72 0.45 -14.59
N ALA A 149 4.72 -0.28 -15.09
CA ALA A 149 3.85 0.20 -16.15
C ALA A 149 2.68 1.01 -15.59
N TYR A 150 2.24 0.68 -14.37
CA TYR A 150 1.24 1.43 -13.65
C TYR A 150 1.56 1.48 -12.16
N GLN A 151 1.32 2.63 -11.54
CA GLN A 151 1.16 2.74 -10.10
C GLN A 151 -0.34 2.78 -9.81
N ALA A 152 -0.80 2.05 -8.80
CA ALA A 152 -2.22 2.00 -8.48
C ALA A 152 -2.50 1.98 -6.98
N THR A 153 -3.70 2.40 -6.65
CA THR A 153 -4.30 2.30 -5.32
C THR A 153 -5.58 1.49 -5.43
N ILE A 154 -5.86 0.65 -4.42
CA ILE A 154 -7.15 -0.02 -4.29
C ILE A 154 -7.71 0.33 -2.92
N MET A 155 -8.95 0.80 -2.90
CA MET A 155 -9.75 0.97 -1.70
C MET A 155 -10.86 -0.06 -1.71
N VAL A 156 -10.93 -0.86 -0.63
CA VAL A 156 -12.03 -1.79 -0.38
C VAL A 156 -12.75 -1.34 0.88
N ASN A 157 -14.01 -0.93 0.71
CA ASN A 157 -14.85 -0.50 1.82
C ASN A 157 -15.51 -1.69 2.51
N LYS A 158 -16.03 -1.47 3.73
CA LYS A 158 -16.74 -2.50 4.49
C LYS A 158 -18.00 -2.99 3.77
N ASP A 159 -18.65 -2.13 3.00
CA ASP A 159 -19.82 -2.45 2.16
C ASP A 159 -19.46 -3.20 0.87
N GLN A 160 -18.18 -3.57 0.69
CA GLN A 160 -17.65 -4.28 -0.48
C GLN A 160 -17.63 -3.48 -1.77
N SER A 161 -17.90 -2.16 -1.71
CA SER A 161 -17.53 -1.26 -2.79
C SER A 161 -16.01 -1.22 -2.93
N ILE A 162 -15.55 -1.16 -4.18
CA ILE A 162 -14.13 -1.12 -4.54
C ILE A 162 -13.91 0.09 -5.42
N ASP A 163 -12.85 0.85 -5.15
CA ASP A 163 -12.34 1.89 -6.04
C ASP A 163 -10.86 1.62 -6.30
N LEU A 164 -10.50 1.39 -7.56
CA LEU A 164 -9.11 1.26 -8.00
C LEU A 164 -8.79 2.45 -8.90
N GLU A 165 -7.73 3.17 -8.57
CA GLU A 165 -7.17 4.22 -9.43
C GLU A 165 -5.75 3.83 -9.85
N ALA A 166 -5.44 3.99 -11.14
CA ALA A 166 -4.13 3.67 -11.69
C ALA A 166 -3.63 4.79 -12.62
N THR A 167 -2.32 5.00 -12.62
CA THR A 167 -1.64 5.99 -13.46
C THR A 167 -0.38 5.42 -14.09
N SER A 168 -0.10 5.80 -15.33
CA SER A 168 1.14 5.46 -16.04
C SER A 168 2.31 6.35 -15.57
N PRO A 169 3.58 5.91 -15.70
CA PRO A 169 4.75 6.71 -15.32
C PRO A 169 4.87 8.06 -16.03
N THR A 170 4.29 8.18 -17.22
CA THR A 170 4.31 9.38 -18.06
C THR A 170 3.25 10.39 -17.66
N SER A 171 2.23 9.96 -16.91
CA SER A 171 1.19 10.85 -16.42
C SER A 171 1.70 11.68 -15.24
N LYS A 172 1.30 12.95 -15.20
CA LYS A 172 1.51 13.78 -14.01
C LYS A 172 0.87 13.08 -12.82
N SER A 173 1.58 13.05 -11.69
CA SER A 173 1.19 12.47 -10.40
C SER A 173 -0.31 12.49 -10.11
N ILE A 174 -0.84 11.44 -9.46
CA ILE A 174 -2.23 11.34 -8.97
C ILE A 174 -2.67 12.70 -8.42
N GLN A 175 -3.57 13.36 -9.16
CA GLN A 175 -4.04 14.69 -8.81
C GLN A 175 -5.16 14.55 -7.79
N LEU A 176 -5.01 15.20 -6.63
CA LEU A 176 -6.01 15.19 -5.55
C LEU A 176 -7.39 15.70 -5.99
N ASN A 177 -7.45 16.46 -7.08
CA ASN A 177 -8.67 17.07 -7.63
C ASN A 177 -8.87 16.76 -9.14
N GLY A 178 -8.08 15.85 -9.71
CA GLY A 178 -8.19 15.47 -11.13
C GLY A 178 -8.92 14.16 -11.29
N GLU A 179 -9.52 13.96 -12.47
CA GLU A 179 -10.04 12.64 -12.85
C GLU A 179 -8.86 11.65 -12.96
N PRO A 180 -8.93 10.48 -12.30
CA PRO A 180 -7.89 9.46 -12.43
C PRO A 180 -7.75 8.98 -13.88
N GLU A 181 -6.51 8.78 -14.34
CA GLU A 181 -6.21 8.32 -15.71
C GLU A 181 -6.95 7.02 -16.02
N TYR A 182 -6.91 6.06 -15.08
CA TYR A 182 -7.67 4.83 -15.15
C TYR A 182 -8.36 4.57 -13.82
N GLN A 183 -9.67 4.33 -13.85
CA GLN A 183 -10.46 4.02 -12.68
C GLN A 183 -11.37 2.82 -12.89
N VAL A 184 -11.46 1.99 -11.85
CA VAL A 184 -12.36 0.85 -11.78
C VAL A 184 -13.18 0.91 -10.50
N ARG A 185 -14.51 0.95 -10.61
CA ARG A 185 -15.41 0.93 -9.45
C ARG A 185 -16.27 -0.33 -9.44
N ARG A 186 -16.32 -1.04 -8.32
CA ARG A 186 -17.29 -2.14 -8.10
C ARG A 186 -18.54 -1.58 -7.44
N ASP A 187 -19.67 -1.76 -8.09
CA ASP A 187 -20.98 -1.51 -7.51
C ASP A 187 -21.28 -2.58 -6.43
N PRO A 188 -21.53 -2.20 -5.17
CA PRO A 188 -21.74 -3.16 -4.10
C PRO A 188 -23.10 -3.88 -4.19
N MET A 189 -24.08 -3.34 -4.93
CA MET A 189 -25.40 -3.97 -5.09
C MET A 189 -25.43 -4.93 -6.28
N LEU A 190 -24.82 -4.52 -7.40
CA LEU A 190 -24.85 -5.31 -8.64
C LEU A 190 -23.64 -6.24 -8.80
N PHE A 191 -22.61 -6.06 -7.98
CA PHE A 191 -21.30 -6.72 -8.08
C PHE A 191 -20.65 -6.61 -9.46
N THR A 192 -20.97 -5.53 -10.19
CA THR A 192 -20.43 -5.21 -11.51
C THR A 192 -19.32 -4.18 -11.42
N TYR A 193 -18.29 -4.32 -12.25
CA TYR A 193 -17.22 -3.34 -12.39
C TYR A 193 -17.54 -2.33 -13.49
N ARG A 194 -17.36 -1.05 -13.19
CA ARG A 194 -17.45 0.07 -14.13
C ARG A 194 -16.06 0.66 -14.34
N TYR A 195 -15.76 1.02 -15.58
CA TYR A 195 -14.46 1.52 -16.01
C TYR A 195 -14.64 2.89 -16.66
N ASN A 196 -13.75 3.85 -16.40
CA ASN A 196 -13.74 5.14 -17.10
C ASN A 196 -12.98 5.09 -18.45
N PHE A 197 -12.54 3.90 -18.89
CA PHE A 197 -11.78 3.67 -20.11
C PHE A 197 -12.27 2.40 -20.84
N GLU A 198 -11.90 2.24 -22.13
CA GLU A 198 -12.44 1.19 -23.01
C GLU A 198 -11.50 0.02 -23.32
N ASP A 199 -10.18 0.18 -23.17
CA ASP A 199 -9.18 -0.86 -23.52
C ASP A 199 -9.46 -2.22 -22.85
N PRO A 200 -9.81 -3.28 -23.62
CA PRO A 200 -10.13 -4.60 -23.06
C PRO A 200 -8.96 -5.28 -22.36
N ALA A 201 -7.73 -5.11 -22.84
CA ALA A 201 -6.54 -5.72 -22.26
C ALA A 201 -6.23 -5.08 -20.90
N LEU A 202 -6.34 -3.75 -20.83
CA LEU A 202 -6.17 -3.01 -19.57
C LEU A 202 -7.30 -3.33 -18.57
N ARG A 203 -8.55 -3.46 -19.02
CA ARG A 203 -9.68 -3.89 -18.16
C ARG A 203 -9.40 -5.24 -17.51
N GLN A 204 -8.91 -6.20 -18.31
CA GLN A 204 -8.56 -7.53 -17.80
C GLN A 204 -7.37 -7.47 -16.84
N LEU A 205 -6.36 -6.65 -17.13
CA LEU A 205 -5.22 -6.43 -16.25
C LEU A 205 -5.65 -5.88 -14.88
N LEU A 206 -6.39 -4.77 -14.85
CA LEU A 206 -6.83 -4.15 -13.59
C LEU A 206 -7.82 -5.05 -12.82
N TYR A 207 -8.67 -5.81 -13.52
CA TYR A 207 -9.50 -6.82 -12.86
C TYR A 207 -8.65 -7.91 -12.18
N ARG A 208 -7.62 -8.44 -12.86
CA ARG A 208 -6.68 -9.41 -12.26
C ARG A 208 -5.92 -8.81 -11.08
N THR A 209 -5.62 -7.51 -11.11
CA THR A 209 -5.03 -6.77 -9.98
C THR A 209 -5.96 -6.74 -8.78
N ILE A 210 -7.25 -6.42 -8.96
CA ILE A 210 -8.24 -6.46 -7.87
C ILE A 210 -8.31 -7.85 -7.25
N LEU A 211 -8.24 -8.91 -8.05
CA LEU A 211 -8.24 -10.30 -7.57
C LEU A 211 -7.01 -10.67 -6.73
N LYS A 212 -5.96 -9.84 -6.66
CA LYS A 212 -4.84 -10.05 -5.74
C LYS A 212 -5.13 -9.58 -4.32
N VAL A 213 -6.13 -8.74 -4.12
CA VAL A 213 -6.57 -8.36 -2.76
C VAL A 213 -7.10 -9.60 -2.03
N PRO A 214 -6.74 -9.85 -0.75
CA PRO A 214 -7.18 -11.03 -0.04
C PRO A 214 -8.71 -11.07 0.06
N HIS A 215 -9.31 -12.21 -0.24
CA HIS A 215 -10.76 -12.35 -0.29
C HIS A 215 -11.19 -13.78 0.02
N VAL A 216 -12.46 -13.92 0.40
CA VAL A 216 -13.15 -15.20 0.55
C VAL A 216 -14.25 -15.33 -0.51
N GLY A 217 -14.67 -16.56 -0.79
CA GLY A 217 -15.67 -16.87 -1.81
C GLY A 217 -15.11 -16.93 -3.23
N SER A 218 -16.00 -17.05 -4.22
CA SER A 218 -15.64 -17.17 -5.63
C SER A 218 -16.58 -16.39 -6.55
N GLY A 219 -16.17 -16.20 -7.81
CA GLY A 219 -17.00 -15.51 -8.81
C GLY A 219 -17.37 -14.08 -8.40
N ARG A 220 -18.67 -13.77 -8.50
CA ARG A 220 -19.24 -12.43 -8.20
C ARG A 220 -19.46 -12.21 -6.70
N GLU A 221 -19.51 -13.27 -5.91
CA GLU A 221 -19.82 -13.25 -4.47
C GLU A 221 -18.57 -13.03 -3.60
N ARG A 222 -17.41 -12.75 -4.22
CA ARG A 222 -16.18 -12.49 -3.48
C ARG A 222 -16.34 -11.33 -2.51
N ILE A 223 -15.94 -11.60 -1.27
CA ILE A 223 -15.87 -10.63 -0.18
C ILE A 223 -14.39 -10.34 0.05
N PHE A 224 -13.98 -9.13 -0.33
CA PHE A 224 -12.61 -8.66 -0.23
C PHE A 224 -12.34 -8.10 1.17
N THR A 225 -11.08 -8.26 1.60
CA THR A 225 -10.59 -7.71 2.86
C THR A 225 -10.60 -6.19 2.78
N PRO A 226 -11.36 -5.48 3.65
CA PRO A 226 -11.40 -4.03 3.63
C PRO A 226 -10.04 -3.41 3.93
N GLY A 227 -9.79 -2.25 3.32
CA GLY A 227 -8.58 -1.47 3.54
C GLY A 227 -8.14 -0.69 2.32
N TYR A 228 -7.03 0.01 2.50
CA TYR A 228 -6.35 0.78 1.46
C TYR A 228 -5.06 0.06 1.10
N TYR A 229 -4.82 -0.12 -0.19
CA TYR A 229 -3.68 -0.84 -0.74
C TYR A 229 -2.95 0.06 -1.73
N GLU A 230 -1.63 0.20 -1.58
CA GLU A 230 -0.76 0.81 -2.60
C GLU A 230 0.00 -0.30 -3.32
N LEU A 231 0.07 -0.24 -4.65
CA LEU A 231 0.74 -1.26 -5.45
C LEU A 231 1.33 -0.69 -6.74
N ILE A 232 2.22 -1.48 -7.33
CA ILE A 232 2.71 -1.29 -8.69
C ILE A 232 2.35 -2.50 -9.55
N ILE A 233 2.12 -2.24 -10.84
CA ILE A 233 1.96 -3.25 -11.88
C ILE A 233 3.17 -3.15 -12.79
N ALA A 234 3.95 -4.21 -12.90
CA ALA A 234 5.24 -4.19 -13.58
C ALA A 234 5.53 -5.50 -14.32
N LYS A 235 6.46 -5.45 -15.27
CA LYS A 235 7.07 -6.62 -15.90
C LYS A 235 8.51 -6.75 -15.42
N ARG A 236 8.98 -7.97 -15.19
CA ARG A 236 10.40 -8.22 -14.88
C ARG A 236 11.26 -8.25 -16.14
N SER A 237 10.68 -8.66 -17.26
CA SER A 237 11.24 -8.57 -18.62
C SER A 237 10.11 -8.43 -19.65
N GLU A 238 10.43 -8.04 -20.88
CA GLU A 238 9.43 -7.86 -21.95
C GLU A 238 8.56 -9.10 -22.20
N ASP A 239 9.18 -10.27 -22.11
CA ASP A 239 8.58 -11.59 -22.33
C ASP A 239 7.74 -12.11 -21.16
N THR A 240 7.80 -11.43 -20.00
CA THR A 240 7.02 -11.84 -18.81
C THR A 240 5.65 -11.16 -18.78
N PRO A 241 4.61 -11.86 -18.28
CA PRO A 241 3.32 -11.22 -18.03
C PRO A 241 3.44 -10.17 -16.93
N PHE A 242 2.52 -9.21 -16.92
CA PHE A 242 2.42 -8.24 -15.83
C PHE A 242 2.20 -8.93 -14.49
N GLN A 243 2.93 -8.44 -13.50
CA GLN A 243 2.85 -8.86 -12.10
C GLN A 243 2.44 -7.67 -11.24
N VAL A 244 1.80 -7.97 -10.11
CA VAL A 244 1.32 -7.00 -9.13
C VAL A 244 2.19 -7.13 -7.89
N PHE A 245 2.70 -6.00 -7.42
CA PHE A 245 3.49 -5.93 -6.20
C PHE A 245 2.92 -4.87 -5.27
N PHE A 246 2.53 -5.26 -4.07
CA PHE A 246 2.02 -4.35 -3.05
C PHE A 246 3.18 -3.68 -2.31
N ASP A 247 3.02 -2.39 -2.07
CA ASP A 247 3.99 -1.52 -1.38
C ASP A 247 3.46 -1.00 -0.04
N ASP A 248 2.13 -0.96 0.15
CA ASP A 248 1.51 -0.57 1.42
C ASP A 248 0.13 -1.23 1.59
N TYR A 249 -0.25 -1.44 2.86
CA TYR A 249 -1.58 -1.85 3.27
C TYR A 249 -1.98 -1.19 4.59
N ARG A 250 -3.17 -0.58 4.60
CA ARG A 250 -3.72 0.06 5.78
C ARG A 250 -5.15 -0.42 6.04
N THR A 251 -5.37 -0.98 7.23
CA THR A 251 -6.72 -1.22 7.74
C THR A 251 -7.34 0.11 8.15
N GLY A 252 -8.62 0.34 7.88
CA GLY A 252 -9.36 1.52 8.36
C GLY A 252 -9.56 1.58 9.90
N LYS A 253 -8.77 0.85 10.70
CA LYS A 253 -8.89 0.78 12.17
C LYS A 253 -8.45 2.06 12.90
N GLY A 254 -8.06 3.12 12.19
CA GLY A 254 -8.09 4.48 12.74
C GLY A 254 -9.50 5.03 13.01
N PHE A 255 -10.56 4.32 12.55
CA PHE A 255 -11.94 4.82 12.52
C PHE A 255 -12.98 3.83 13.07
N SER A 256 -12.56 2.94 13.96
CA SER A 256 -13.50 2.20 14.83
C SER A 256 -13.18 2.53 16.28
N ARG A 257 -13.90 3.50 16.84
CA ARG A 257 -14.23 3.47 18.28
C ARG A 257 -15.47 2.60 18.45
#